data_AF-A0A5J5JVU7-F1
#
_entry.id   AF-A0A5J5JVU7-F1
#
_cell.length_a   1.000
_cell.length_b   1.000
_cell.length_c   1.000
_cell.angle_alpha   90.00
_cell.angle_beta   90.00
_cell.angle_gamma   90.00
#
_symmetry.space_group_name_H-M   'P 1'
#
loop_
_entity.id
_entity.type
_entity.pdbx_description
1 polymer ?
#
loop_
_entity_poly.entity_id
_entity_poly.type
_entity_poly.pdbx_seq_one_letter_code
_entity_poly.pdbx_strand_id
1 'polypeptide(L)'
;MPESLARFISRHFYGGLLETDVRRVHHDDLFAAPVAFVDTAELPQRQRGDRKPREDEPWPKDSRLNECEARLLTLLAAHYHARSDDWAIILPYAAQIGLVTSLLARQVSDENAVARRVATVDSFQGGQHDTILFGFTLSNPGHRVGFLREVRRSNVAFSRAKQRLILVGDLSTLLNAADPGFRDLAGALHDHVRATGDLRSYREIMRRLGENP
;
A
#
# COMPACT_ATOMS: atom_id res chain seq x y z
N MET A 1 12.58 2.14 12.82
CA MET A 1 11.18 1.80 12.49
C MET A 1 10.54 1.10 13.69
N PRO A 2 9.21 1.04 13.82
CA PRO A 2 8.55 0.39 14.95
C PRO A 2 8.90 -1.09 15.06
N GLU A 3 8.86 -1.63 16.28
CA GLU A 3 9.23 -3.01 16.55
C GLU A 3 8.41 -4.03 15.76
N SER A 4 7.09 -3.84 15.61
CA SER A 4 6.23 -4.73 14.83
C SER A 4 6.72 -4.85 13.39
N LEU A 5 6.93 -3.70 12.73
CA LEU A 5 7.43 -3.64 11.36
C LEU A 5 8.85 -4.20 11.23
N ALA A 6 9.76 -3.82 12.14
CA ALA A 6 11.14 -4.33 12.14
C ALA A 6 11.18 -5.84 12.27
N ARG A 7 10.39 -6.40 13.19
CA ARG A 7 10.28 -7.83 13.43
C ARG A 7 9.73 -8.58 12.23
N PHE A 8 8.71 -8.02 11.55
CA PHE A 8 8.19 -8.60 10.30
C PHE A 8 9.28 -8.67 9.24
N ILE A 9 9.94 -7.53 8.97
CA ILE A 9 10.98 -7.45 7.94
C ILE A 9 12.16 -8.37 8.26
N SER A 10 12.64 -8.32 9.51
CA SER A 10 13.73 -9.14 10.01
C SER A 10 13.46 -10.63 9.78
N ARG A 11 12.30 -11.14 10.21
CA ARG A 11 11.94 -12.55 10.10
C ARG A 11 11.83 -13.02 8.65
N HIS A 12 11.18 -12.24 7.78
CA HIS A 12 10.82 -12.72 6.44
C HIS A 12 11.88 -12.42 5.37
N PHE A 13 12.74 -11.42 5.58
CA PHE A 13 13.75 -11.03 4.59
C PHE A 13 15.20 -11.22 5.07
N TYR A 14 15.42 -11.35 6.38
CA TYR A 14 16.77 -11.37 6.97
C TYR A 14 16.97 -12.48 8.01
N GLY A 15 16.11 -13.51 8.02
CA GLY A 15 16.27 -14.67 8.91
C GLY A 15 16.11 -14.38 10.40
N GLY A 16 15.50 -13.25 10.77
CA GLY A 16 15.30 -12.84 12.16
C GLY A 16 16.50 -12.16 12.81
N LEU A 17 17.54 -11.81 12.04
CA LEU A 17 18.81 -11.31 12.57
C LEU A 17 18.86 -9.80 12.85
N LEU A 18 17.85 -9.04 12.41
CA LEU A 18 17.77 -7.61 12.64
C LEU A 18 16.96 -7.30 13.91
N GLU A 19 17.49 -6.39 14.72
CA GLU A 19 16.87 -5.85 15.92
C GLU A 19 16.57 -4.35 15.75
N THR A 20 15.70 -3.81 16.60
CA THR A 20 15.46 -2.37 16.64
C THR A 20 15.38 -1.86 18.08
N ASP A 21 16.15 -0.81 18.36
CA ASP A 21 16.10 -0.11 19.65
C ASP A 21 15.06 1.03 19.68
N VAL A 22 14.32 1.20 18.57
CA VAL A 22 13.38 2.31 18.42
C VAL A 22 12.10 2.02 19.20
N ARG A 23 11.96 2.67 20.36
CA ARG A 23 10.72 2.72 21.13
C ARG A 23 9.95 4.00 20.77
N ARG A 24 8.90 3.87 19.96
CA ARG A 24 7.99 4.97 19.61
C ARG A 24 6.57 4.60 19.98
N VAL A 25 5.86 5.53 20.62
CA VAL A 25 4.42 5.40 20.84
C VAL A 25 3.71 5.65 19.52
N HIS A 26 2.78 4.77 19.16
CA HIS A 26 1.97 4.92 17.96
C HIS A 26 0.82 5.90 18.22
N HIS A 27 0.70 6.91 17.37
CA HIS A 27 -0.37 7.93 17.40
C HIS A 27 -0.99 8.13 16.02
N ASP A 28 -2.15 7.56 15.76
CA ASP A 28 -2.87 7.68 14.49
C ASP A 28 -4.38 7.66 14.76
N ASP A 29 -5.14 8.45 14.02
CA ASP A 29 -6.60 8.56 14.15
C ASP A 29 -7.36 7.56 13.28
N LEU A 30 -6.73 7.01 12.24
CA LEU A 30 -7.31 6.02 11.35
C LEU A 30 -6.95 4.58 11.75
N PHE A 31 -5.74 4.35 12.28
CA PHE A 31 -5.20 3.01 12.52
C PHE A 31 -4.70 2.80 13.95
N ALA A 32 -5.03 1.67 14.55
CA ALA A 32 -4.65 1.34 15.93
C ALA A 32 -3.20 0.87 16.08
N ALA A 33 -2.51 0.54 14.98
CA ALA A 33 -1.16 -0.02 15.00
C ALA A 33 -0.25 0.57 13.90
N PRO A 34 1.09 0.49 14.06
CA PRO A 34 2.04 1.02 13.07
C PRO A 34 2.05 0.27 11.73
N VAL A 35 1.59 -0.98 11.72
CA VAL A 35 1.41 -1.76 10.50
C VAL A 35 -0.07 -2.03 10.34
N ALA A 36 -0.66 -1.50 9.27
CA ALA A 36 -2.07 -1.66 8.99
C ALA A 36 -2.29 -2.23 7.59
N PHE A 37 -3.37 -2.97 7.42
CA PHE A 37 -3.84 -3.45 6.13
C PHE A 37 -5.30 -3.06 5.94
N VAL A 38 -5.60 -2.40 4.82
CA VAL A 38 -6.95 -2.08 4.39
C VAL A 38 -7.36 -3.05 3.29
N ASP A 39 -8.24 -3.98 3.65
CA ASP A 39 -8.71 -5.02 2.75
C ASP A 39 -9.89 -4.55 1.90
N THR A 40 -9.75 -4.71 0.60
CA THR A 40 -10.77 -4.40 -0.40
C THR A 40 -11.63 -5.60 -0.77
N ALA A 41 -11.30 -6.82 -0.31
CA ALA A 41 -11.92 -8.07 -0.76
C ALA A 41 -13.45 -8.14 -0.59
N GLU A 42 -13.99 -7.45 0.42
CA GLU A 42 -15.43 -7.38 0.70
C GLU A 42 -16.25 -6.64 -0.36
N LEU A 43 -15.59 -5.86 -1.23
CA LEU A 43 -16.27 -5.17 -2.32
C LEU A 43 -16.57 -6.15 -3.46
N PRO A 44 -17.67 -5.96 -4.20
CA PRO A 44 -17.93 -6.72 -5.42
C PRO A 44 -16.77 -6.58 -6.42
N GLN A 45 -16.43 -7.66 -7.13
CA GLN A 45 -15.33 -7.68 -8.10
C GLN A 45 -15.39 -6.55 -9.15
N ARG A 46 -16.60 -6.14 -9.54
CA ARG A 46 -16.81 -5.01 -10.47
C ARG A 46 -16.35 -3.65 -9.94
N GLN A 47 -16.20 -3.50 -8.62
CA GLN A 47 -15.77 -2.25 -7.97
C GLN A 47 -14.28 -2.30 -7.63
N ARG A 48 -13.79 -3.44 -7.14
CA ARG A 48 -12.39 -3.59 -6.72
C ARG A 48 -11.45 -4.17 -7.77
N GLY A 49 -11.98 -4.57 -8.93
CA GLY A 49 -11.24 -5.31 -9.93
C GLY A 49 -10.20 -4.45 -10.64
N ASP A 50 -9.01 -5.01 -10.85
CA ASP A 50 -7.94 -4.31 -11.52
C ASP A 50 -7.98 -4.51 -13.05
N ARG A 51 -7.68 -3.46 -13.82
CA ARG A 51 -7.78 -3.46 -15.28
C ARG A 51 -6.49 -2.99 -15.95
N LYS A 52 -6.38 -3.25 -17.26
CA LYS A 52 -5.38 -2.59 -18.10
C LYS A 52 -5.84 -1.15 -18.43
N PRO A 53 -4.90 -0.25 -18.74
CA PRO A 53 -5.26 1.02 -19.34
C PRO A 53 -6.08 0.84 -20.63
N ARG A 54 -7.07 1.70 -20.86
CA ARG A 54 -7.83 1.81 -22.10
C ARG A 54 -6.98 2.47 -23.18
N GLU A 55 -7.41 2.42 -24.44
CA GLU A 55 -6.64 2.98 -25.56
C GLU A 55 -6.41 4.49 -25.43
N ASP A 56 -7.42 5.22 -24.98
CA ASP A 56 -7.44 6.67 -24.79
C ASP A 56 -6.69 7.16 -23.54
N GLU A 57 -6.31 6.26 -22.64
CA GLU A 57 -5.58 6.60 -21.42
C GLU A 57 -4.06 6.74 -21.68
N PRO A 58 -3.37 7.72 -21.07
CA PRO A 58 -1.98 8.07 -21.40
C PRO A 58 -0.92 7.11 -20.81
N TRP A 59 -1.35 6.01 -20.18
CA TRP A 59 -0.45 5.12 -19.43
C TRP A 59 0.01 3.90 -20.25
N PRO A 60 1.15 3.28 -19.88
CA PRO A 60 1.67 2.11 -20.60
C PRO A 60 0.67 0.94 -20.62
N LYS A 61 0.38 0.39 -21.80
CA LYS A 61 -0.68 -0.62 -21.99
C LYS A 61 -0.38 -1.98 -21.34
N ASP A 62 0.89 -2.26 -21.04
CA ASP A 62 1.31 -3.43 -20.24
C ASP A 62 1.36 -3.16 -18.72
N SER A 63 0.67 -2.11 -18.27
CA SER A 63 0.53 -1.79 -16.85
C SER A 63 -0.84 -2.21 -16.31
N ARG A 64 -1.06 -1.99 -15.00
CA ARG A 64 -2.34 -2.24 -14.33
C ARG A 64 -2.73 -1.04 -13.48
N LEU A 65 -4.03 -0.87 -13.32
CA LEU A 65 -4.61 0.12 -12.43
C LEU A 65 -5.87 -0.42 -11.78
N ASN A 66 -6.18 0.12 -10.61
CA ASN A 66 -7.32 -0.22 -9.78
C ASN A 66 -7.88 1.08 -9.20
N GLU A 67 -9.06 1.47 -9.69
CA GLU A 67 -9.72 2.73 -9.32
C GLU A 67 -10.14 2.75 -7.84
N CYS A 68 -10.53 1.59 -7.29
CA CYS A 68 -10.91 1.46 -5.88
C CYS A 68 -9.72 1.70 -4.96
N GLU A 69 -8.60 1.01 -5.21
CA GLU A 69 -7.36 1.22 -4.44
C GLU A 69 -6.83 2.65 -4.65
N ALA A 70 -6.85 3.16 -5.89
CA ALA A 70 -6.36 4.50 -6.19
C ALA A 70 -7.13 5.57 -5.41
N ARG A 71 -8.47 5.48 -5.38
CA ARG A 71 -9.30 6.40 -4.59
C ARG A 71 -8.93 6.36 -3.11
N LEU A 72 -8.82 5.18 -2.52
CA LEU A 72 -8.48 5.03 -1.11
C LEU A 72 -7.08 5.58 -0.79
N LEU A 73 -6.08 5.24 -1.60
CA LEU A 73 -4.71 5.73 -1.43
C LEU A 73 -4.63 7.25 -1.53
N THR A 74 -5.35 7.85 -2.48
CA THR A 74 -5.45 9.30 -2.62
C THR A 74 -6.02 9.94 -1.37
N LEU A 75 -7.14 9.43 -0.83
CA LEU A 75 -7.77 9.97 0.36
C LEU A 75 -6.91 9.80 1.62
N LEU A 76 -6.24 8.65 1.78
CA LEU A 76 -5.28 8.44 2.86
C LEU A 76 -4.13 9.44 2.78
N ALA A 77 -3.54 9.62 1.60
CA ALA A 77 -2.46 10.59 1.43
C ALA A 77 -2.93 12.04 1.68
N ALA A 78 -4.12 12.41 1.22
CA ALA A 78 -4.70 13.73 1.48
C ALA A 78 -4.94 13.95 2.99
N HIS A 79 -5.41 12.93 3.71
CA HIS A 79 -5.57 12.96 5.17
C HIS A 79 -4.24 13.25 5.89
N TYR A 80 -3.19 12.48 5.59
CA TYR A 80 -1.86 12.70 6.18
C TYR A 80 -1.26 14.04 5.74
N HIS A 81 -1.49 14.46 4.49
CA HIS A 81 -1.03 15.75 4.00
C HIS A 81 -1.68 16.93 4.76
N ALA A 82 -2.99 16.89 4.98
CA ALA A 82 -3.71 17.93 5.71
C ALA A 82 -3.23 18.09 7.16
N ARG A 83 -2.68 17.03 7.73
CA ARG A 83 -2.07 17.00 9.07
C ARG A 83 -0.60 17.45 9.08
N SER A 84 -0.06 17.82 7.92
CA SER A 84 1.37 18.13 7.74
C SER A 84 2.30 16.96 8.07
N ASP A 85 1.81 15.71 7.99
CA ASP A 85 2.62 14.52 8.22
C ASP A 85 3.54 14.22 7.01
N ASP A 86 4.66 13.54 7.27
CA ASP A 86 5.56 13.06 6.21
C ASP A 86 5.09 11.72 5.65
N TRP A 87 4.80 11.66 4.35
CA TRP A 87 4.24 10.49 3.69
C TRP A 87 4.81 10.27 2.29
N ALA A 88 4.76 9.02 1.84
CA ALA A 88 4.93 8.64 0.44
C ALA A 88 4.04 7.45 0.06
N ILE A 89 3.69 7.36 -1.22
CA ILE A 89 2.97 6.23 -1.82
C ILE A 89 3.93 5.44 -2.71
N ILE A 90 3.99 4.13 -2.50
CA ILE A 90 4.76 3.20 -3.32
C ILE A 90 3.81 2.24 -4.04
N LEU A 91 3.95 2.13 -5.37
CA LEU A 91 3.06 1.33 -6.21
C LEU A 91 3.84 0.47 -7.23
N PRO A 92 3.38 -0.74 -7.53
CA PRO A 92 4.08 -1.63 -8.46
C PRO A 92 3.87 -1.26 -9.93
N TYR A 93 2.84 -0.48 -10.27
CA TYR A 93 2.43 -0.24 -11.66
C TYR A 93 2.43 1.25 -12.04
N ALA A 94 3.06 1.57 -13.17
CA ALA A 94 3.11 2.93 -13.71
C ALA A 94 1.73 3.54 -13.99
N ALA A 95 0.76 2.75 -14.46
CA ALA A 95 -0.61 3.26 -14.67
C ALA A 95 -1.31 3.60 -13.34
N GLN A 96 -1.09 2.80 -12.29
CA GLN A 96 -1.61 3.13 -10.96
C GLN A 96 -0.97 4.40 -10.40
N ILE A 97 0.33 4.60 -10.61
CA ILE A 97 1.02 5.85 -10.24
C ILE A 97 0.38 7.03 -10.96
N GLY A 98 0.22 6.93 -12.28
CA GLY A 98 -0.41 7.97 -13.08
C GLY A 98 -1.81 8.32 -12.56
N LEU A 99 -2.64 7.31 -12.30
CA LEU A 99 -3.99 7.51 -11.77
C LEU A 99 -3.98 8.19 -10.39
N VAL A 100 -3.18 7.67 -9.43
CA VAL A 100 -3.12 8.23 -8.07
C VAL A 100 -2.58 9.66 -8.07
N THR A 101 -1.55 9.94 -8.87
CA THR A 101 -0.99 11.29 -9.03
C THR A 101 -2.02 12.25 -9.61
N SER A 102 -2.76 11.85 -10.65
CA SER A 102 -3.83 12.68 -11.24
C SER A 102 -4.97 12.95 -10.26
N LEU A 103 -5.33 11.98 -9.41
CA LEU A 103 -6.35 12.17 -8.38
C LEU A 103 -5.87 13.09 -7.26
N LEU A 104 -4.62 12.95 -6.83
CA LEU A 104 -4.03 13.78 -5.76
C LEU A 104 -3.83 15.24 -6.17
N ALA A 105 -3.47 15.51 -7.42
CA ALA A 105 -3.34 16.88 -7.94
C ALA A 105 -4.63 17.70 -7.77
N ARG A 106 -5.79 17.04 -7.69
CA ARG A 106 -7.10 17.68 -7.47
C ARG A 106 -7.41 17.95 -5.99
N GLN A 107 -6.67 17.34 -5.07
CA GLN A 107 -6.89 17.42 -3.62
C GLN A 107 -5.79 18.20 -2.88
N VAL A 108 -4.58 18.23 -3.44
CA VAL A 108 -3.40 18.85 -2.85
C VAL A 108 -2.87 19.94 -3.78
N SER A 109 -2.78 21.17 -3.27
CA SER A 109 -2.47 22.37 -4.07
C SER A 109 -1.02 22.43 -4.59
N ASP A 110 -0.10 21.62 -4.06
CA ASP A 110 1.30 21.54 -4.49
C ASP A 110 1.55 20.28 -5.33
N GLU A 111 1.24 20.37 -6.64
CA GLU A 111 1.37 19.26 -7.60
C GLU A 111 2.81 18.73 -7.68
N ASN A 112 3.80 19.60 -7.58
CA ASN A 112 5.21 19.22 -7.63
C ASN A 112 5.64 18.42 -6.39
N ALA A 113 5.09 18.78 -5.22
CA ALA A 113 5.29 18.03 -3.98
C ALA A 113 4.55 16.68 -3.98
N VAL A 114 3.41 16.57 -4.65
CA VAL A 114 2.68 15.30 -4.85
C VAL A 114 3.44 14.36 -5.76
N ALA A 115 3.89 14.84 -6.93
CA ALA A 115 4.58 14.01 -7.92
C ALA A 115 5.86 13.36 -7.37
N ARG A 116 6.56 14.03 -6.44
CA ARG A 116 7.75 13.47 -5.77
C ARG A 116 7.44 12.44 -4.69
N ARG A 117 6.19 12.33 -4.23
CA ARG A 117 5.77 11.42 -3.16
C ARG A 117 5.09 10.15 -3.65
N VAL A 118 4.83 10.02 -4.96
CA VAL A 118 4.22 8.83 -5.55
C VAL A 118 5.19 8.21 -6.55
N ALA A 119 5.69 7.02 -6.26
CA ALA A 119 6.73 6.39 -7.08
C ALA A 119 6.60 4.87 -7.15
N THR A 120 7.31 4.26 -8.10
CA THR A 120 7.51 2.80 -8.08
C THR A 120 8.54 2.44 -7.02
N VAL A 121 8.63 1.15 -6.68
CA VAL A 121 9.71 0.64 -5.82
C VAL A 121 11.10 1.01 -6.41
N ASP A 122 11.26 0.89 -7.73
CA ASP A 122 12.55 1.10 -8.41
C ASP A 122 12.88 2.59 -8.56
N SER A 123 11.88 3.43 -8.80
CA SER A 123 12.04 4.88 -8.96
C SER A 123 11.94 5.65 -7.65
N PHE A 124 11.81 4.96 -6.52
CA PHE A 124 11.78 5.57 -5.19
C PHE A 124 13.16 6.13 -4.83
N GLN A 125 13.48 7.28 -5.40
CA GLN A 125 14.71 8.01 -5.17
C GLN A 125 14.51 8.97 -3.99
N GLY A 126 14.93 8.56 -2.80
CA GLY A 126 14.90 9.44 -1.63
C GLY A 126 14.46 8.77 -0.34
N GLY A 127 15.40 8.14 0.37
CA GLY A 127 15.33 7.95 1.81
C GLY A 127 14.19 7.06 2.33
N GLN A 128 13.67 7.45 3.50
CA GLN A 128 12.62 6.80 4.27
C GLN A 128 11.64 7.91 4.70
N HIS A 129 10.33 7.63 4.71
CA HIS A 129 9.29 8.55 5.15
C HIS A 129 8.64 8.07 6.44
N ASP A 130 8.04 8.97 7.21
CA ASP A 130 7.31 8.58 8.41
C ASP A 130 6.16 7.62 8.10
N THR A 131 5.34 7.93 7.11
CA THR A 131 4.26 7.06 6.64
C THR A 131 4.51 6.57 5.21
N ILE A 132 4.48 5.25 5.00
CA ILE A 132 4.44 4.64 3.67
C ILE A 132 3.06 4.05 3.43
N LEU A 133 2.43 4.51 2.36
CA LEU A 133 1.22 3.92 1.80
C LEU A 133 1.65 2.99 0.65
N PHE A 134 1.30 1.71 0.72
CA PHE A 134 1.63 0.75 -0.32
C PHE A 134 0.36 0.13 -0.88
N GLY A 135 0.15 0.29 -2.18
CA GLY A 135 -0.97 -0.34 -2.90
C GLY A 135 -0.52 -1.54 -3.71
N PHE A 136 -1.18 -2.68 -3.56
CA PHE A 136 -0.86 -3.87 -4.35
C PHE A 136 -1.39 -3.79 -5.79
N THR A 137 -2.40 -2.95 -6.04
CA THR A 137 -3.11 -2.74 -7.32
C THR A 137 -3.90 -3.95 -7.80
N LEU A 138 -3.43 -5.17 -7.58
CA LEU A 138 -3.98 -6.37 -8.19
C LEU A 138 -5.15 -6.95 -7.40
N SER A 139 -6.24 -7.19 -8.12
CA SER A 139 -7.49 -7.72 -7.58
C SER A 139 -8.23 -8.41 -8.73
N ASN A 140 -8.03 -9.72 -8.87
CA ASN A 140 -8.55 -10.50 -9.98
C ASN A 140 -8.90 -11.94 -9.59
N PRO A 141 -9.94 -12.54 -10.19
CA PRO A 141 -10.35 -13.91 -9.87
C PRO A 141 -9.32 -15.00 -10.20
N GLY A 142 -8.32 -14.66 -11.02
CA GLY A 142 -7.25 -15.59 -11.38
C GLY A 142 -6.08 -15.61 -10.40
N HIS A 143 -6.16 -14.83 -9.31
CA HIS A 143 -5.12 -14.71 -8.28
C HIS A 143 -3.72 -14.44 -8.86
N ARG A 144 -3.67 -13.66 -9.95
CA ARG A 144 -2.42 -13.31 -10.62
C ARG A 144 -1.81 -12.08 -9.97
N VAL A 145 -0.56 -12.20 -9.57
CA VAL A 145 0.18 -11.16 -8.83
C VAL A 145 1.27 -10.44 -9.66
N GLY A 146 1.45 -10.80 -10.94
CA GLY A 146 2.29 -10.03 -11.87
C GLY A 146 3.70 -9.71 -11.34
N PHE A 147 4.08 -8.43 -11.33
CA PHE A 147 5.39 -7.96 -10.88
C PHE A 147 5.62 -8.11 -9.37
N LEU A 148 4.56 -8.33 -8.57
CA LEU A 148 4.69 -8.55 -7.13
C LEU A 148 5.34 -9.89 -6.78
N ARG A 149 5.50 -10.81 -7.73
CA ARG A 149 6.26 -12.06 -7.55
C ARG A 149 7.70 -11.81 -7.09
N GLU A 150 8.26 -10.65 -7.40
CA GLU A 150 9.57 -10.26 -6.88
C GLU A 150 9.45 -9.77 -5.43
N VAL A 151 9.34 -10.71 -4.50
CA VAL A 151 9.17 -10.50 -3.05
C VAL A 151 10.21 -9.54 -2.45
N ARG A 152 11.42 -9.46 -3.02
CA ARG A 152 12.46 -8.50 -2.60
C ARG A 152 12.03 -7.04 -2.75
N ARG A 153 11.17 -6.72 -3.72
CA ARG A 153 10.63 -5.36 -3.90
C ARG A 153 9.73 -4.95 -2.75
N SER A 154 9.01 -5.91 -2.16
CA SER A 154 8.20 -5.67 -0.95
C SER A 154 9.08 -5.29 0.23
N ASN A 155 10.23 -5.96 0.43
CA ASN A 155 11.18 -5.56 1.47
C ASN A 155 11.65 -4.11 1.28
N VAL A 156 12.05 -3.74 0.07
CA VAL A 156 12.52 -2.40 -0.25
C VAL A 156 11.43 -1.37 0.02
N ALA A 157 10.19 -1.62 -0.38
CA ALA A 157 9.06 -0.74 -0.14
C ALA A 157 8.72 -0.61 1.36
N PHE A 158 8.58 -1.73 2.06
CA PHE A 158 8.16 -1.76 3.46
C PHE A 158 9.21 -1.15 4.39
N SER A 159 10.49 -1.34 4.07
CA SER A 159 11.60 -0.75 4.82
C SER A 159 11.73 0.77 4.68
N ARG A 160 10.93 1.41 3.81
CA ARG A 160 10.89 2.88 3.69
C ARG A 160 10.11 3.56 4.82
N ALA A 161 9.32 2.81 5.59
CA ALA A 161 8.52 3.36 6.69
C ALA A 161 9.35 3.56 7.95
N LYS A 162 9.41 4.81 8.46
CA LYS A 162 10.02 5.12 9.75
C LYS A 162 9.05 4.96 10.92
N GLN A 163 7.77 5.25 10.69
CA GLN A 163 6.73 5.19 11.72
C GLN A 163 5.58 4.28 11.34
N ARG A 164 5.12 4.30 10.10
CA ARG A 164 3.88 3.62 9.70
C ARG A 164 3.99 2.99 8.32
N LEU A 165 3.47 1.78 8.21
CA LEU A 165 3.24 1.10 6.95
C LEU A 165 1.76 0.79 6.83
N ILE A 166 1.10 1.39 5.84
CA ILE A 166 -0.32 1.16 5.55
C ILE A 166 -0.42 0.50 4.18
N LEU A 167 -0.96 -0.71 4.19
CA LEU A 167 -1.06 -1.57 3.03
C LEU A 167 -2.50 -1.53 2.53
N VAL A 168 -2.69 -1.45 1.22
CA VAL A 168 -4.00 -1.45 0.58
C VAL A 168 -4.02 -2.51 -0.51
N GLY A 169 -4.96 -3.44 -0.45
CA GLY A 169 -5.06 -4.50 -1.45
C GLY A 169 -6.25 -5.42 -1.26
N ASP A 170 -6.35 -6.42 -2.12
CA ASP A 170 -7.37 -7.45 -2.07
C ASP A 170 -6.82 -8.74 -1.46
N LEU A 171 -7.13 -9.02 -0.19
CA LEU A 171 -6.65 -10.25 0.46
C LEU A 171 -7.13 -11.52 -0.24
N SER A 172 -8.29 -11.50 -0.93
CA SER A 172 -8.75 -12.66 -1.70
C SER A 172 -7.82 -12.98 -2.87
N THR A 173 -7.22 -11.98 -3.53
CA THR A 173 -6.23 -12.16 -4.59
C THR A 173 -4.86 -12.51 -4.02
N LEU A 174 -4.42 -11.81 -2.98
CA LEU A 174 -3.06 -11.93 -2.45
C LEU A 174 -2.84 -13.26 -1.71
N LEU A 175 -3.79 -13.69 -0.86
CA LEU A 175 -3.66 -14.94 -0.09
C LEU A 175 -3.81 -16.20 -0.94
N ASN A 176 -4.47 -16.10 -2.10
CA ASN A 176 -4.64 -17.20 -3.04
C ASN A 176 -3.69 -17.10 -4.24
N ALA A 177 -2.66 -16.24 -4.16
CA ALA A 177 -1.78 -15.94 -5.27
C ALA A 177 -1.22 -17.20 -5.93
N ALA A 178 -1.32 -17.29 -7.26
CA ALA A 178 -0.85 -18.46 -8.00
C ALA A 178 0.66 -18.70 -7.83
N ASP A 179 1.43 -17.64 -7.56
CA ASP A 179 2.86 -17.71 -7.25
C ASP A 179 3.08 -18.12 -5.78
N PRO A 180 3.72 -19.27 -5.49
CA PRO A 180 3.89 -19.76 -4.12
C PRO A 180 4.72 -18.82 -3.24
N GLY A 181 5.83 -18.28 -3.76
CA GLY A 181 6.71 -17.41 -2.97
C GLY A 181 6.02 -16.13 -2.52
N PHE A 182 5.24 -15.51 -3.41
CA PHE A 182 4.41 -14.37 -3.02
C PHE A 182 3.27 -14.76 -2.08
N ARG A 183 2.64 -15.92 -2.28
CA ARG A 183 1.55 -16.41 -1.41
C ARG A 183 2.03 -16.60 0.02
N ASP A 184 3.22 -17.17 0.20
CA ASP A 184 3.83 -17.36 1.52
C ASP A 184 4.11 -16.01 2.18
N LEU A 185 4.63 -15.03 1.43
CA LEU A 185 4.78 -13.65 1.92
C LEU A 185 3.44 -13.04 2.32
N ALA A 186 2.41 -13.19 1.49
CA ALA A 186 1.09 -12.62 1.74
C ALA A 186 0.44 -13.24 2.99
N GLY A 187 0.55 -14.56 3.17
CA GLY A 187 0.10 -15.27 4.36
C GLY A 187 0.83 -14.79 5.62
N ALA A 188 2.16 -14.74 5.56
CA ALA A 188 2.98 -14.20 6.64
C ALA A 188 2.63 -12.76 7.03
N LEU A 189 2.41 -11.90 6.03
CA LEU A 189 2.02 -10.51 6.23
C LEU A 189 0.65 -10.40 6.89
N HIS A 190 -0.32 -11.16 6.38
CA HIS A 190 -1.66 -11.22 6.94
C HIS A 190 -1.65 -11.69 8.40
N ASP A 191 -0.94 -12.77 8.70
CA ASP A 191 -0.85 -13.30 10.07
C ASP A 191 -0.15 -12.31 11.01
N HIS A 192 0.89 -11.61 10.52
CA HIS A 192 1.55 -10.56 11.27
C HIS A 192 0.62 -9.38 11.60
N VAL A 193 -0.14 -8.90 10.60
CA VAL A 193 -1.11 -7.82 10.79
C VAL A 193 -2.24 -8.24 11.73
N ARG A 194 -2.74 -9.49 11.63
CA ARG A 194 -3.76 -10.00 12.55
C ARG A 194 -3.26 -10.14 13.99
N ALA A 195 -1.99 -10.50 14.18
CA ALA A 195 -1.44 -10.72 15.50
C ALA A 195 -1.02 -9.41 16.20
N THR A 196 -0.50 -8.44 15.45
CA THR A 196 0.17 -7.25 16.03
C THR A 196 -0.13 -5.93 15.33
N GLY A 197 -0.81 -5.97 14.18
CA GLY A 197 -1.15 -4.81 13.37
C GLY A 197 -2.62 -4.41 13.50
N ASP A 198 -3.10 -3.70 12.48
CA ASP A 198 -4.50 -3.30 12.37
C ASP A 198 -5.07 -3.71 11.01
N LEU A 199 -5.99 -4.68 10.99
CA LEU A 199 -6.69 -5.12 9.79
C LEU A 199 -8.06 -4.44 9.73
N ARG A 200 -8.30 -3.67 8.67
CA ARG A 200 -9.52 -2.88 8.47
C ARG A 200 -10.13 -3.18 7.12
N SER A 201 -11.45 -3.10 7.00
CA SER A 201 -12.10 -3.17 5.69
C SER A 201 -12.09 -1.81 5.01
N TYR A 202 -12.10 -1.81 3.67
CA TYR A 202 -12.26 -0.60 2.86
C TYR A 202 -13.42 0.27 3.36
N ARG A 203 -14.60 -0.34 3.58
CA ARG A 203 -15.80 0.38 4.01
C ARG A 203 -15.64 1.06 5.37
N GLU A 204 -14.86 0.47 6.28
CA GLU A 204 -14.59 1.08 7.57
C GLU A 204 -13.72 2.33 7.40
N ILE A 205 -12.63 2.23 6.63
CA ILE A 205 -11.70 3.35 6.43
C ILE A 205 -12.35 4.49 5.65
N MET A 206 -13.12 4.20 4.60
CA MET A 206 -13.87 5.24 3.88
C MET A 206 -14.80 6.02 4.81
N ARG A 207 -15.52 5.33 5.71
CA ARG A 207 -16.39 6.00 6.70
C ARG A 207 -15.59 6.88 7.67
N ARG A 208 -14.42 6.41 8.14
CA ARG A 208 -13.54 7.22 9.02
C ARG A 208 -12.99 8.45 8.30
N LEU A 209 -12.80 8.38 6.99
CA LEU A 209 -12.39 9.50 6.13
C LEU A 209 -13.56 10.42 5.75
N GLY A 210 -14.78 10.17 6.25
CA GLY A 210 -15.96 10.99 5.97
C GLY A 210 -16.62 10.71 4.60
N GLU A 211 -16.27 9.61 3.96
CA GLU A 211 -16.73 9.25 2.62
C GLU A 211 -17.85 8.21 2.66
N ASN A 212 -18.74 8.23 1.67
CA ASN A 212 -19.73 7.17 1.48
C ASN A 212 -19.08 6.00 0.70
N PRO A 213 -18.96 4.79 1.28
CA PRO A 213 -18.24 3.66 0.70
C PRO A 213 -18.97 2.95 -0.46
#